data_AF-A0A649ZUD0-F1
#
_entry.id   AF-A0A649ZUD0-F1
#
_cell.length_a   1.000
_cell.length_b   1.000
_cell.length_c   1.000
_cell.angle_alpha   90.00
_cell.angle_beta   90.00
_cell.angle_gamma   90.00
#
_symmetry.space_group_name_H-M   'P 1'
#
loop_
_entity.id
_entity.type
_entity.pdbx_description
1 polymer ?
#
loop_
_entity_poly.entity_id
_entity_poly.type
_entity_poly.pdbx_seq_one_letter_code
_entity_poly.pdbx_strand_id
1 'polypeptide(L)'
;MSFTDEVGRIEQGKFIEDHRVMCYIACVYRTVLVVRDGRLDRRMINSEVDLLFPRNMRTAVKNAVADCAYLQDEYDDFCEAMFYVTKCIYETDPDNFVFP
;
A
#
# COMPACT_ATOMS: atom_id res chain seq x y z
N MET A 1 -16.86 -11.76 11.51
CA MET A 1 -15.64 -10.94 11.62
C MET A 1 -16.08 -9.51 11.41
N SER A 2 -15.67 -8.56 12.26
CA SER A 2 -16.04 -7.15 12.09
C SER A 2 -15.15 -6.50 11.04
N PHE A 3 -15.57 -5.37 10.47
CA PHE A 3 -14.75 -4.61 9.52
C PHE A 3 -13.39 -4.20 10.11
N THR A 4 -13.37 -3.82 11.39
CA THR A 4 -12.12 -3.50 12.10
C THR A 4 -11.19 -4.70 12.20
N ASP A 5 -11.74 -5.91 12.38
CA ASP A 5 -10.94 -7.15 12.38
C ASP A 5 -10.39 -7.48 10.98
N GLU A 6 -11.14 -7.14 9.93
CA GLU A 6 -10.73 -7.37 8.53
C GLU A 6 -9.51 -6.53 8.17
N VAL A 7 -9.58 -5.22 8.43
CA VAL A 7 -8.50 -4.29 8.09
C VAL A 7 -7.31 -4.41 9.04
N GLY A 8 -7.54 -4.73 10.32
CA GLY A 8 -6.48 -4.87 11.34
C GLY A 8 -5.54 -6.06 11.14
N ARG A 9 -5.75 -6.88 10.10
CA ARG A 9 -4.92 -8.06 9.79
C ARG A 9 -4.13 -7.92 8.48
N ILE A 10 -4.18 -6.76 7.84
CA ILE A 10 -3.45 -6.49 6.59
C ILE A 10 -1.94 -6.64 6.80
N GLU A 11 -1.39 -6.09 7.90
CA GLU A 11 0.03 -6.24 8.26
C GLU A 11 0.47 -7.70 8.47
N GLN A 12 -0.47 -8.61 8.74
CA GLN A 12 -0.22 -10.05 8.90
C GLN A 12 -0.38 -10.82 7.57
N GLY A 13 -0.47 -10.12 6.44
CA GLY A 13 -0.68 -10.71 5.13
C GLY A 13 -2.09 -11.22 4.88
N LYS A 14 -3.09 -10.78 5.66
CA LYS A 14 -4.50 -11.18 5.45
C LYS A 14 -5.21 -10.16 4.58
N PHE A 15 -5.05 -10.33 3.28
CA PHE A 15 -5.73 -9.54 2.25
C PHE A 15 -7.09 -10.17 1.92
N ILE A 16 -8.16 -9.49 2.31
CA ILE A 16 -9.55 -9.92 2.08
C ILE A 16 -10.09 -9.17 0.86
N GLU A 17 -10.54 -9.91 -0.16
CA GLU A 17 -11.12 -9.35 -1.38
C GLU A 17 -12.57 -8.88 -1.15
N ASP A 18 -12.74 -7.91 -0.24
CA ASP A 18 -13.98 -7.16 0.00
C ASP A 18 -13.73 -5.70 -0.38
N HIS A 19 -14.61 -5.11 -1.20
CA HIS A 19 -14.43 -3.76 -1.74
C HIS A 19 -14.26 -2.69 -0.64
N ARG A 20 -14.87 -2.86 0.54
CA ARG A 20 -14.71 -1.93 1.66
C ARG A 20 -13.31 -2.01 2.26
N VAL A 21 -12.72 -3.21 2.32
CA VAL A 21 -11.32 -3.43 2.76
C VAL A 21 -10.37 -2.82 1.73
N MET A 22 -10.62 -3.05 0.44
CA MET A 22 -9.85 -2.44 -0.65
C MET A 22 -9.87 -0.91 -0.56
N CYS A 23 -11.04 -0.32 -0.35
CA CYS A 23 -11.16 1.13 -0.22
C CYS A 23 -10.59 1.68 1.09
N TYR A 24 -10.51 0.87 2.16
CA TYR A 24 -9.75 1.25 3.35
C TYR A 24 -8.27 1.40 3.01
N ILE A 25 -7.69 0.43 2.29
CA ILE A 25 -6.30 0.53 1.82
C ILE A 25 -6.11 1.80 0.99
N ALA A 26 -6.98 2.04 0.02
CA ALA A 26 -6.93 3.26 -0.78
C ALA A 26 -7.03 4.56 0.06
N CYS A 27 -7.84 4.55 1.12
CA CYS A 27 -7.97 5.66 2.06
C CYS A 27 -6.64 5.92 2.81
N VAL A 28 -5.97 4.87 3.26
CA VAL A 28 -4.66 4.97 3.91
C VAL A 28 -3.64 5.62 2.97
N TYR A 29 -3.55 5.17 1.72
CA TYR A 29 -2.64 5.75 0.71
C TYR A 29 -2.92 7.24 0.42
N ARG A 30 -4.20 7.64 0.40
CA ARG A 30 -4.57 9.07 0.29
C ARG A 30 -4.18 9.86 1.54
N THR A 31 -4.32 9.25 2.72
CA THR A 31 -4.02 9.89 4.02
C THR A 31 -2.53 10.13 4.21
N VAL A 32 -1.68 9.19 3.76
CA VAL A 32 -0.22 9.37 3.76
C VAL A 32 0.27 10.22 2.59
N LEU A 33 -0.62 10.89 1.86
CA LEU A 33 -0.28 11.88 0.83
C LEU A 33 0.64 11.34 -0.30
N VAL A 34 0.47 10.08 -0.71
CA VAL A 34 1.24 9.51 -1.83
C VAL A 34 0.47 9.45 -3.16
N VAL A 35 -0.75 9.98 -3.18
CA VAL A 35 -1.67 9.94 -4.31
C VAL A 35 -1.78 11.32 -4.95
N ARG A 36 -1.61 11.39 -6.27
CA ARG A 36 -1.81 12.60 -7.09
C ARG A 36 -2.56 12.23 -8.37
N ASP A 37 -3.54 13.06 -8.75
CA ASP A 37 -4.37 12.84 -9.94
C ASP A 37 -4.99 11.43 -10.00
N GLY A 38 -5.38 10.90 -8.84
CA GLY A 38 -5.99 9.58 -8.72
C GLY A 38 -5.02 8.40 -8.88
N ARG A 39 -3.71 8.64 -8.88
CA ARG A 39 -2.67 7.61 -9.03
C ARG A 39 -1.57 7.75 -7.99
N LEU A 40 -0.81 6.69 -7.76
CA LEU A 40 0.39 6.73 -6.94
C LEU A 40 1.46 7.59 -7.62
N ASP A 41 2.00 8.54 -6.87
CA ASP A 41 3.10 9.38 -7.35
C ASP A 41 4.43 8.95 -6.75
N ARG A 42 5.35 8.48 -7.60
CA ARG A 42 6.66 7.99 -7.17
C ARG A 42 7.47 9.00 -6.36
N ARG A 43 7.37 10.30 -6.65
CA ARG A 43 8.13 11.32 -5.91
C ARG A 43 7.56 11.51 -4.52
N MET A 44 6.22 11.56 -4.42
CA MET A 44 5.52 11.65 -3.13
C MET A 44 5.80 10.40 -2.28
N ILE A 45 5.72 9.21 -2.86
CA ILE A 45 6.08 7.97 -2.14
C ILE A 45 7.52 8.03 -1.62
N ASN A 46 8.48 8.41 -2.45
CA ASN A 46 9.88 8.50 -2.00
C ASN A 46 10.05 9.49 -0.83
N SER A 47 9.35 10.62 -0.88
CA SER A 47 9.36 11.64 0.17
C SER A 47 8.77 11.10 1.48
N GLU A 48 7.60 10.45 1.41
CA GLU A 48 6.91 9.91 2.58
C GLU A 48 7.68 8.73 3.20
N VAL A 49 8.30 7.88 2.38
CA VAL A 49 9.18 6.82 2.90
C VAL A 49 10.38 7.42 3.63
N ASP A 50 10.96 8.51 3.11
CA ASP A 50 12.06 9.21 3.79
C ASP A 50 11.62 9.92 5.08
N LEU A 51 10.33 10.22 5.24
CA LEU A 51 9.79 10.86 6.44
C LEU A 51 9.40 9.83 7.50
N LEU A 52 8.69 8.77 7.11
CA LEU A 52 8.02 7.84 8.01
C LEU A 52 8.90 6.65 8.43
N PHE A 53 9.82 6.21 7.57
CA PHE A 53 10.56 4.97 7.82
C PHE A 53 11.96 5.20 8.42
N PRO A 54 12.42 4.29 9.31
CA PRO A 54 13.80 4.21 9.75
C PRO A 54 14.77 4.09 8.57
N ARG A 55 15.97 4.69 8.69
CA ARG A 55 16.94 4.76 7.58
C ARG A 55 17.32 3.41 6.98
N ASN A 56 17.39 2.36 7.81
CA ASN A 56 17.73 1.01 7.38
C ASN A 56 16.62 0.30 6.58
N MET A 57 15.37 0.78 6.64
CA MET A 57 14.24 0.19 5.92
C MET A 57 13.91 0.89 4.60
N ARG A 58 14.27 2.18 4.46
CA ARG A 58 13.85 3.04 3.34
C ARG A 58 14.12 2.44 1.97
N THR A 59 15.33 1.90 1.76
CA THR A 59 15.71 1.30 0.47
C THR A 59 14.86 0.09 0.15
N ALA A 60 14.63 -0.79 1.13
CA ALA A 60 13.82 -1.99 0.98
C ALA A 60 12.37 -1.63 0.60
N VAL A 61 11.76 -0.71 1.35
CA VAL A 61 10.39 -0.22 1.10
C VAL A 61 10.28 0.45 -0.27
N LYS A 62 11.23 1.31 -0.65
CA LYS A 62 11.23 1.97 -1.97
C LYS A 62 11.35 0.97 -3.12
N ASN A 63 12.14 -0.10 -2.94
CA ASN A 63 12.28 -1.14 -3.96
C ASN A 63 10.99 -1.95 -4.09
N ALA A 64 10.40 -2.41 -2.98
CA ALA A 64 9.14 -3.15 -3.02
C ALA A 64 8.00 -2.34 -3.66
N VAL A 65 7.90 -1.04 -3.35
CA VAL A 65 6.96 -0.15 -4.04
C VAL A 65 7.28 -0.05 -5.53
N ALA A 66 8.54 0.14 -5.91
CA ALA A 66 8.92 0.28 -7.31
C ALA A 66 8.59 -0.98 -8.13
N ASP A 67 8.73 -2.16 -7.51
CA ASP A 67 8.43 -3.44 -8.11
C ASP A 67 6.92 -3.68 -8.26
N CYS A 68 6.07 -3.03 -7.47
CA CYS A 68 4.63 -3.28 -7.44
C CYS A 68 3.75 -2.15 -7.99
N ALA A 69 4.26 -0.92 -8.07
CA ALA A 69 3.45 0.26 -8.40
C ALA A 69 2.84 0.22 -9.82
N TYR A 70 3.37 -0.62 -10.72
CA TYR A 70 2.81 -0.80 -12.07
C TYR A 70 1.41 -1.44 -12.04
N LEU A 71 1.08 -2.23 -11.01
CA LEU A 71 -0.21 -2.91 -10.87
C LEU A 71 -1.38 -1.93 -10.80
N GLN A 72 -1.14 -0.68 -10.38
CA GLN A 72 -2.21 0.33 -10.35
C GLN A 72 -2.79 0.61 -11.75
N ASP A 73 -2.05 0.28 -12.82
CA ASP A 73 -2.44 0.50 -14.20
C ASP A 73 -3.31 -0.65 -14.75
N GLU A 74 -3.41 -1.77 -14.02
CA GLU A 74 -4.16 -2.97 -14.42
C GLU A 74 -5.63 -2.94 -13.98
N TYR A 75 -6.04 -1.95 -13.17
CA TYR A 75 -7.39 -1.85 -12.59
C TYR A 75 -7.99 -0.47 -12.83
N ASP A 76 -9.27 -0.43 -13.22
CA ASP A 76 -10.03 0.82 -13.37
C ASP A 76 -10.47 1.39 -12.01
N ASP A 77 -10.79 0.51 -11.04
CA ASP A 77 -11.14 0.91 -9.68
C ASP A 77 -9.87 1.16 -8.85
N PHE A 78 -9.71 2.38 -8.36
CA PHE A 78 -8.57 2.77 -7.52
C PHE A 78 -8.48 1.97 -6.20
N CYS A 79 -9.60 1.53 -5.63
CA CYS A 79 -9.61 0.67 -4.45
C CYS A 79 -9.01 -0.71 -4.76
N GLU A 80 -9.41 -1.33 -5.87
CA GLU A 80 -8.83 -2.61 -6.32
C GLU A 80 -7.34 -2.44 -6.64
N ALA A 81 -6.98 -1.39 -7.38
CA ALA A 81 -5.60 -1.04 -7.69
C ALA A 81 -4.73 -0.98 -6.42
N MET A 82 -5.15 -0.24 -5.40
CA MET A 82 -4.38 -0.09 -4.16
C MET A 82 -4.33 -1.38 -3.35
N PHE A 83 -5.39 -2.19 -3.38
CA PHE A 83 -5.38 -3.50 -2.74
C PHE A 83 -4.29 -4.40 -3.34
N TYR A 84 -4.26 -4.56 -4.66
CA TYR A 84 -3.28 -5.44 -5.31
C TYR A 84 -1.85 -4.90 -5.27
N VAL A 85 -1.67 -3.59 -5.37
CA VAL A 85 -0.36 -2.96 -5.13
C VAL A 85 0.13 -3.27 -3.70
N THR A 86 -0.71 -3.07 -2.68
CA THR A 86 -0.33 -3.28 -1.27
C THR A 86 -0.03 -4.75 -1.00
N LYS A 87 -0.84 -5.66 -1.56
CA LYS A 87 -0.62 -7.10 -1.48
C LYS A 87 0.71 -7.50 -2.11
N CYS A 88 1.03 -6.98 -3.30
CA CYS A 88 2.32 -7.21 -3.95
C CYS A 88 3.47 -6.74 -3.06
N ILE A 89 3.39 -5.54 -2.47
CA ILE A 89 4.46 -5.01 -1.60
C ILE A 89 4.70 -5.93 -0.39
N TYR A 90 3.62 -6.42 0.25
CA TYR A 90 3.72 -7.41 1.32
C TYR A 90 4.37 -8.71 0.84
N GLU A 91 3.99 -9.22 -0.34
CA GLU A 91 4.53 -10.47 -0.89
C GLU A 91 6.02 -10.33 -1.30
N THR A 92 6.44 -9.15 -1.74
CA THR A 92 7.83 -8.85 -2.11
C THR A 92 8.76 -8.78 -0.90
N ASP A 93 8.33 -8.13 0.17
CA ASP A 93 9.16 -7.93 1.36
C ASP A 93 8.31 -7.86 2.65
N PRO A 94 7.81 -9.02 3.13
CA PRO A 94 6.94 -9.06 4.31
C PRO A 94 7.66 -8.62 5.58
N ASP A 95 8.99 -8.77 5.65
CA ASP A 95 9.80 -8.43 6.83
C ASP A 95 9.92 -6.91 7.01
N ASN A 96 9.84 -6.13 5.93
CA ASN A 96 9.87 -4.67 5.96
C ASN A 96 8.52 -4.01 5.65
N PHE A 97 7.46 -4.81 5.50
CA PHE A 97 6.10 -4.31 5.27
C PHE A 97 5.52 -3.72 6.56
N VAL A 98 4.96 -2.51 6.45
CA VAL A 98 4.27 -1.82 7.54
C VAL A 98 2.99 -1.23 6.97
N PHE A 99 1.88 -1.43 7.67
CA PHE A 99 0.58 -0.91 7.23
C PHE A 99 -0.26 -0.41 8.42
N PRO A 100 -0.77 0.84 8.39
CA PRO A 100 -1.60 1.44 9.45
C PRO A 100 -2.94 0.77 9.76
#